data_AF-A0A5C7UVE6-F1
#
_entry.id   AF-A0A5C7UVE6-F1
#
_cell.length_a   1.000
_cell.length_b   1.000
_cell.length_c   1.000
_cell.angle_alpha   90.00
_cell.angle_beta   90.00
_cell.angle_gamma   90.00
#
_symmetry.space_group_name_H-M   'P 1'
#
loop_
_entity.id
_entity.type
_entity.pdbx_description
1 polymer ?
#
loop_
_entity_poly.entity_id
_entity_poly.type
_entity_poly.pdbx_seq_one_letter_code
_entity_poly.pdbx_strand_id
1 'polypeptide(L)' 'ASVGSAGNSYDNTLAETISELYKTEAIRHRGSWCNIDEVEFATLEWVDWFNNRWLLEPIVNIPPAEFEMA' A
#
# COMPACT_ATOMS: atom_id res chain seq x y z
N ALA A 1 1.14 -16.16 -26.59
CA ALA A 1 2.30 -16.00 -25.70
C ALA A 1 2.27 -14.57 -25.19
N SER A 2 2.05 -14.36 -23.89
CA SER A 2 2.10 -13.02 -23.28
C SER A 2 3.29 -12.95 -22.35
N VAL A 3 4.32 -12.28 -22.88
CA VAL A 3 5.32 -11.44 -22.21
C VAL A 3 4.90 -11.02 -20.79
N GLY A 4 5.68 -11.09 -19.71
CA GLY A 4 7.07 -11.47 -19.50
C GLY A 4 7.42 -11.28 -18.01
N SER A 5 8.40 -12.06 -17.54
CA SER A 5 9.43 -11.75 -16.52
C SER A 5 9.08 -10.94 -15.26
N ALA A 6 9.34 -11.57 -14.09
CA ALA A 6 9.85 -10.98 -12.84
C ALA A 6 8.88 -10.60 -11.68
N GLY A 7 7.74 -11.29 -11.51
CA GLY A 7 7.00 -11.27 -10.24
C GLY A 7 6.23 -12.58 -10.07
N ASN A 8 6.38 -13.24 -8.92
CA ASN A 8 5.57 -14.41 -8.59
C ASN A 8 4.09 -13.98 -8.53
N SER A 9 3.14 -14.87 -8.85
CA SER A 9 1.71 -14.61 -8.63
C SER A 9 1.42 -14.14 -7.20
N TYR A 10 2.23 -14.58 -6.24
CA TYR A 10 2.22 -14.10 -4.86
C TYR A 10 2.48 -12.59 -4.74
N ASP A 11 3.51 -12.07 -5.42
CA ASP A 11 3.84 -10.64 -5.42
C ASP A 11 2.71 -9.82 -6.05
N ASN A 12 2.09 -10.34 -7.11
CA ASN A 12 0.92 -9.72 -7.74
C ASN A 12 -0.28 -9.68 -6.77
N THR A 13 -0.57 -10.78 -6.08
CA THR A 13 -1.68 -10.82 -5.10
C THR A 13 -1.44 -9.91 -3.89
N LEU A 14 -0.19 -9.78 -3.45
CA LEU A 14 0.18 -8.86 -2.37
C LEU A 14 0.03 -7.40 -2.81
N ALA A 15 0.53 -7.06 -4.00
CA ALA A 15 0.38 -5.72 -4.56
C ALA A 15 -1.10 -5.36 -4.79
N GLU A 16 -1.92 -6.30 -5.27
CA GLU A 16 -3.37 -6.13 -5.41
C GLU A 16 -4.03 -5.88 -4.05
N THR A 17 -3.65 -6.64 -3.02
CA THR A 17 -4.19 -6.48 -1.65
C THR A 17 -3.85 -5.09 -1.09
N ILE A 18 -2.60 -4.65 -1.24
CA ILE A 18 -2.15 -3.32 -0.79
C ILE A 18 -2.89 -2.21 -1.58
N SER A 19 -3.09 -2.39 -2.89
CA SER A 19 -3.82 -1.42 -3.71
C SER A 19 -5.30 -1.29 -3.31
N GLU A 20 -5.97 -2.41 -3.02
CA GLU A 20 -7.36 -2.39 -2.57
C GLU A 20 -7.54 -1.81 -1.16
N LEU A 21 -6.57 -2.07 -0.28
CA LEU A 21 -6.50 -1.47 1.04
C LEU A 21 -6.36 0.05 0.97
N TYR A 22 -5.41 0.55 0.16
CA TYR A 22 -5.24 1.97 -0.11
C TYR A 22 -6.54 2.62 -0.60
N LYS A 23 -7.20 2.01 -1.59
CA LYS A 23 -8.48 2.54 -2.09
C LYS A 23 -9.56 2.56 -1.02
N THR A 24 -9.58 1.59 -0.12
CA THR A 24 -10.58 1.50 0.95
C THR A 24 -10.34 2.55 2.02
N GLU A 25 -9.13 2.66 2.55
CA GLU A 25 -8.82 3.51 3.70
C GLU A 25 -8.44 4.94 3.33
N ALA A 26 -7.62 5.11 2.30
CA ALA A 26 -7.16 6.43 1.89
C ALA A 26 -8.20 7.14 1.04
N ILE A 27 -8.88 6.45 0.11
CA ILE A 27 -9.75 7.10 -0.89
C ILE A 27 -11.24 7.05 -0.52
N ARG A 28 -11.77 5.87 -0.16
CA ARG A 28 -13.21 5.68 0.10
C ARG A 28 -13.61 6.13 1.51
N HIS A 29 -12.82 5.79 2.53
CA HIS A 29 -13.13 6.13 3.92
C HIS A 29 -13.00 7.62 4.24
N ARG A 30 -11.99 8.31 3.69
CA ARG A 30 -11.77 9.75 3.87
C ARG A 30 -12.60 10.65 2.92
N GLY A 31 -13.49 10.08 2.10
CA GLY A 31 -14.09 10.73 0.92
C GLY A 31 -14.69 12.13 1.07
N SER A 32 -15.05 12.73 -0.07
CA SER A 32 -15.38 14.16 -0.28
C SER A 32 -14.15 15.04 -0.55
N TRP A 33 -13.30 14.60 -1.47
CA TRP A 33 -12.16 15.36 -1.99
C TRP A 33 -12.64 16.57 -2.80
N CYS A 34 -12.21 17.77 -2.44
CA CYS A 34 -12.55 18.99 -3.17
C CYS A 34 -11.49 19.33 -4.23
N ASN A 35 -10.25 18.89 -4.05
CA ASN A 35 -9.15 19.10 -5.01
C ASN A 35 -8.12 17.95 -4.97
N ILE A 36 -7.14 18.00 -5.88
CA ILE A 36 -6.09 16.98 -5.99
C ILE A 36 -5.09 17.07 -4.82
N ASP A 37 -4.83 18.27 -4.30
CA ASP A 37 -3.89 18.48 -3.19
C ASP A 37 -4.35 17.70 -1.94
N GLU A 38 -5.65 17.69 -1.64
CA GLU A 38 -6.21 16.91 -0.51
C GLU A 38 -5.99 15.40 -0.68
N VAL A 39 -6.08 14.90 -1.92
CA VAL A 39 -5.80 13.50 -2.22
C VAL A 39 -4.31 13.22 -2.03
N GLU A 40 -3.42 14.09 -2.54
CA GLU A 40 -1.98 13.95 -2.38
C GLU A 40 -1.55 13.94 -0.92
N PHE A 41 -2.09 14.85 -0.10
CA PHE A 41 -1.83 14.84 1.35
C PHE A 41 -2.36 13.57 2.02
N ALA A 42 -3.56 13.12 1.68
CA ALA A 42 -4.09 11.88 2.23
C ALA A 42 -3.28 10.65 1.81
N THR A 43 -2.75 10.63 0.59
CA THR A 43 -1.82 9.58 0.13
C THR A 43 -0.53 9.60 0.95
N LEU A 44 0.07 10.77 1.17
CA LEU A 44 1.30 10.89 1.96
C LEU A 44 1.10 10.42 3.40
N GLU A 45 -0.01 10.81 4.04
CA GLU A 45 -0.34 10.35 5.38
C GLU A 45 -0.60 8.84 5.44
N TRP A 46 -1.28 8.28 4.43
CA TRP A 46 -1.54 6.84 4.38
C TRP A 46 -0.23 6.06 4.16
N VAL A 47 0.67 6.53 3.30
CA VAL A 47 1.99 5.91 3.07
C VAL A 47 2.85 5.97 4.33
N ASP A 48 2.88 7.11 5.02
CA ASP A 48 3.60 7.24 6.30
C ASP A 48 3.06 6.24 7.34
N TRP A 49 1.74 6.15 7.49
CA TRP A 49 1.10 5.22 8.41
C TRP A 49 1.34 3.77 8.01
N PHE A 50 1.19 3.42 6.73
CA PHE A 50 1.39 2.06 6.22
C PHE A 50 2.85 1.61 6.43
N ASN A 51 3.82 2.47 6.15
CA ASN A 51 5.24 2.12 6.25
C ASN A 51 5.78 2.13 7.69
N ASN A 52 5.25 2.99 8.57
CA ASN A 52 5.80 3.16 9.92
C ASN A 52 4.95 2.54 11.04
N ARG A 53 3.67 2.27 10.80
CA ARG A 53 2.72 1.84 11.85
C ARG A 53 1.97 0.55 11.53
N TRP A 54 1.91 0.12 10.27
CA TRP A 54 1.32 -1.17 9.93
C TRP A 54 2.31 -2.30 10.24
N LEU A 55 2.08 -3.00 11.36
CA LEU A 55 2.73 -4.28 11.67
C LEU A 55 2.03 -5.39 10.89
N LEU A 56 2.73 -5.98 9.90
CA LEU A 56 2.26 -7.09 9.08
C LEU A 56 2.38 -8.42 9.86
N GLU A 57 1.66 -8.57 10.98
CA GLU A 57 1.53 -9.89 11.62
C GLU A 57 0.58 -10.76 10.78
N PRO A 58 0.97 -11.98 10.32
CA PRO A 58 1.91 -12.93 10.94
C PRO A 58 3.14 -13.33 10.08
N ILE A 59 3.57 -12.54 9.09
CA ILE A 59 4.65 -12.99 8.19
C ILE A 59 6.02 -12.60 8.74
N VAL A 60 6.19 -11.36 9.21
CA VAL A 60 7.43 -10.88 9.80
C VAL A 60 7.06 -9.64 10.63
N ASN A 61 7.42 -9.60 11.91
CA ASN A 61 7.09 -8.54 12.89
C ASN A 61 7.88 -7.24 12.64
N ILE A 62 8.04 -6.85 11.38
CA ILE A 62 8.94 -5.78 10.95
C ILE A 62 8.18 -4.91 9.94
N PRO A 63 8.16 -3.57 10.09
CA PRO A 63 7.50 -2.68 9.16
C PRO A 63 7.99 -2.87 7.70
N PRO A 64 7.13 -2.66 6.69
CA PRO A 64 7.51 -2.85 5.27
C PRO A 64 8.77 -2.09 4.85
N ALA A 65 8.96 -0.87 5.36
CA ALA A 65 10.16 -0.07 5.09
C ALA A 65 11.45 -0.77 5.54
N GLU A 66 11.42 -1.51 6.65
CA GLU A 66 12.56 -2.28 7.14
C GLU A 66 12.72 -3.61 6.37
N PHE A 67 11.63 -4.18 5.83
CA PHE A 67 11.70 -5.36 4.96
C PHE A 67 12.33 -5.06 3.59
N GLU A 68 12.07 -3.89 3.02
CA GLU A 68 12.66 -3.47 1.73
C GLU A 68 14.14 -3.05 1.83
N MET A 69 14.63 -2.75 3.04
CA MET A 69 16.03 -2.38 3.30
C MET A 69 16.95 -3.59 3.57
N ALA A 70 16.41 -4.81 3.62
CA ALA A 70 17.13 -6.05 3.97
C ALA A 70 17.62 -6.84 2.75
#